data_AF-A0A522SPY6-F1
#
_entry.id   AF-A0A522SPY6-F1
#
_cell.length_a   1.000
_cell.length_b   1.000
_cell.length_c   1.000
_cell.angle_alpha   90.00
_cell.angle_beta   90.00
_cell.angle_gamma   90.00
#
_symmetry.space_group_name_H-M   'P 1'
#
loop_
_entity.id
_entity.type
_entity.pdbx_description
1 polymer ?
#
loop_
_entity_poly.entity_id
_entity_poly.type
_entity_poly.pdbx_seq_one_letter_code
_entity_poly.pdbx_strand_id
1 'polypeptide(L)' 'MTIHNQKLRTFPVFIRTTGRIVVIVGGGGEALAKARLLAQSNAMLRIAAEGPSDALAEWAIQNGVDLVA' A
#
# COMPACT_ATOMS: atom_id res chain seq x y z
N MET A 1 -8.93 -35.30 -25.66
CA MET A 1 -8.19 -34.02 -25.65
C MET A 1 -8.82 -33.09 -24.63
N THR A 2 -8.21 -32.93 -23.47
CA THR A 2 -8.71 -32.02 -22.43
C THR A 2 -8.12 -30.64 -22.68
N ILE A 3 -8.91 -29.70 -23.21
CA ILE A 3 -8.45 -28.33 -23.45
C ILE A 3 -8.32 -27.64 -22.09
N HIS A 4 -7.08 -27.54 -21.60
CA HIS A 4 -6.75 -26.68 -20.47
C HIS A 4 -6.69 -25.23 -20.96
N ASN A 5 -7.78 -24.48 -20.80
CA ASN A 5 -7.76 -23.04 -21.01
C ASN A 5 -7.05 -22.37 -19.83
N GLN A 6 -5.73 -22.20 -19.92
CA GLN A 6 -4.91 -21.56 -18.89
C GLN A 6 -5.40 -20.12 -18.69
N LYS A 7 -6.14 -19.88 -17.60
CA LYS A 7 -6.61 -18.53 -17.24
C LYS A 7 -5.48 -17.72 -16.62
N LEU A 8 -5.41 -16.45 -17.00
CA LEU A 8 -4.53 -15.47 -16.38
C LEU A 8 -4.93 -15.30 -14.91
N ARG A 9 -3.99 -15.54 -13.97
CA ARG A 9 -4.24 -15.40 -12.52
C ARG A 9 -4.05 -13.97 -12.02
N THR A 10 -3.23 -13.19 -12.72
CA THR A 10 -2.92 -11.80 -12.37
C THR A 10 -2.94 -10.98 -13.64
N PHE A 11 -3.70 -9.90 -13.65
CA PHE A 11 -3.75 -8.96 -14.75
C PHE A 11 -2.97 -7.70 -14.38
N PRO A 12 -1.89 -7.34 -15.09
CA PRO A 12 -1.13 -6.15 -14.78
C PRO A 12 -1.92 -4.90 -15.20
N VAL A 13 -1.98 -3.90 -14.32
CA VAL A 13 -2.58 -2.60 -14.61
C VAL A 13 -1.65 -1.49 -14.16
N PHE A 14 -1.65 -0.39 -14.92
CA PHE A 14 -1.03 0.87 -14.50
C PHE A 14 -2.14 1.83 -14.08
N ILE A 15 -1.99 2.42 -12.90
CA ILE A 15 -2.98 3.34 -12.31
C ILE A 15 -2.28 4.66 -12.02
N ARG A 16 -2.89 5.77 -12.45
CA ARG A 16 -2.41 7.12 -12.11
C ARG A 16 -2.90 7.48 -10.70
N THR A 17 -1.95 7.66 -9.79
CA THR A 17 -2.22 7.93 -8.37
C THR A 17 -2.08 9.41 -7.99
N THR A 18 -1.62 10.27 -8.89
CA THR A 18 -1.46 11.71 -8.64
C THR A 18 -2.77 12.34 -8.15
N GLY A 19 -2.73 12.96 -6.97
CA GLY A 19 -3.90 13.59 -6.34
C GLY A 19 -4.98 12.59 -5.89
N ARG A 20 -4.67 11.29 -5.85
CA ARG A 20 -5.56 10.24 -5.34
C ARG A 20 -5.09 9.77 -3.98
N ILE A 21 -6.05 9.48 -3.12
CA ILE A 21 -5.80 8.89 -1.81
C ILE A 21 -5.57 7.39 -1.99
N VAL A 22 -4.46 6.89 -1.44
CA VAL A 22 -4.18 5.46 -1.34
C VAL A 22 -4.08 5.10 0.13
N VAL A 23 -4.97 4.22 0.57
CA VAL A 23 -5.02 3.75 1.95
C VAL A 23 -4.33 2.39 2.04
N ILE A 24 -3.36 2.27 2.93
CA ILE A 24 -2.73 1.01 3.31
C ILE A 24 -3.39 0.55 4.60
N VAL A 25 -3.96 -0.65 4.60
CA VAL A 25 -4.58 -1.24 5.79
C VAL A 25 -3.65 -2.28 6.39
N GLY A 26 -3.31 -2.12 7.67
CA GLY A 26 -2.43 -3.00 8.44
C GLY A 26 -1.27 -2.26 9.11
N GLY A 27 -0.82 -2.80 10.25
CA GLY A 27 0.20 -2.16 11.11
C GLY A 27 1.61 -2.77 11.05
N GLY A 28 1.80 -3.87 10.33
CA GLY A 28 3.04 -4.66 10.36
C GLY A 28 4.08 -4.32 9.29
N GLY A 29 5.13 -5.13 9.21
CA GLY A 29 6.23 -4.95 8.25
C GLY A 29 5.81 -4.92 6.78
N GLU A 30 4.76 -5.67 6.41
CA GLU A 30 4.19 -5.64 5.06
C GLU A 30 3.57 -4.29 4.71
N ALA A 31 2.92 -3.64 5.68
CA ALA A 31 2.37 -2.30 5.49
C ALA A 31 3.50 -1.28 5.30
N LEU A 32 4.57 -1.39 6.08
CA LEU A 32 5.77 -0.55 5.92
C LEU A 32 6.44 -0.74 4.57
N ALA A 33 6.56 -1.98 4.09
CA ALA A 33 7.12 -2.27 2.77
C ALA A 33 6.29 -1.62 1.65
N LYS A 34 4.96 -1.73 1.72
CA LYS A 34 4.05 -1.08 0.76
C LYS A 34 4.08 0.44 0.87
N ALA A 35 4.19 0.98 2.08
CA ALA A 35 4.24 2.43 2.31
C ALA A 35 5.48 3.04 1.67
N ARG A 36 6.65 2.42 1.87
CA ARG A 36 7.92 2.80 1.24
C ARG A 36 7.87 2.72 -0.29
N LEU A 37 7.22 1.69 -0.84
CA LEU A 37 7.05 1.56 -2.29
C LEU A 37 6.13 2.65 -2.85
N LEU A 38 4.96 2.86 -2.24
CA LEU A 38 3.97 3.80 -2.72
C LEU A 38 4.36 5.27 -2.50
N ALA A 39 5.23 5.55 -1.53
CA ALA A 39 5.79 6.88 -1.28
C ALA A 39 6.70 7.38 -2.42
N GLN A 40 7.13 6.48 -3.32
CA GLN A 40 7.84 6.86 -4.55
C GLN A 40 6.90 7.40 -5.64
N SER A 41 5.59 7.39 -5.39
CA SER A 41 4.57 7.96 -6.29
C SER A 41 4.00 9.27 -5.74
N ASN A 42 3.22 9.99 -6.55
CA ASN A 42 2.51 11.20 -6.11
C ASN A 42 1.13 10.91 -5.49
N ALA A 43 0.97 9.72 -4.88
CA ALA A 43 -0.23 9.38 -4.14
C ALA A 43 -0.29 10.17 -2.82
N MET A 44 -1.50 10.51 -2.39
CA MET A 44 -1.75 10.97 -1.02
C MET A 44 -1.92 9.74 -0.13
N LEU A 45 -0.89 9.39 0.63
CA LEU A 45 -0.90 8.18 1.44
C LEU A 45 -1.65 8.37 2.75
N ARG A 46 -2.37 7.32 3.17
CA ARG A 46 -2.88 7.14 4.53
C ARG A 46 -2.67 5.70 4.97
N ILE A 47 -2.49 5.50 6.27
CA ILE A 47 -2.35 4.18 6.87
C ILE A 47 -3.47 3.99 7.87
N ALA A 48 -4.26 2.93 7.70
CA ALA A 48 -5.28 2.50 8.63
C ALA A 48 -4.78 1.30 9.42
N ALA A 49 -4.56 1.45 10.72
CA ALA A 49 -4.05 0.38 11.57
C ALA A 49 -4.39 0.59 13.06
N GLU A 50 -5.03 -0.41 13.66
CA GLU A 50 -5.06 -0.56 15.11
C GLU A 50 -3.70 -1.08 15.58
N GLY A 51 -2.96 -0.26 16.34
CA GLY A 51 -1.64 -0.62 16.86
C GLY A 51 -0.57 -0.80 15.78
N PRO A 52 -0.19 0.25 15.03
CA PRO A 52 0.92 0.17 14.08
C PRO A 52 2.21 -0.19 14.82
N SER A 53 3.08 -0.97 14.17
CA SER A 53 4.43 -1.20 14.68
C SER A 53 5.20 0.12 14.79
N ASP A 54 6.15 0.19 15.74
CA ASP A 54 6.95 1.39 15.97
C ASP A 54 7.63 1.88 14.69
N ALA A 55 8.21 0.97 13.92
CA ALA A 55 8.85 1.29 12.64
C ALA A 55 7.89 1.90 11.61
N LEU A 56 6.61 1.48 11.60
CA LEU A 56 5.59 2.06 10.73
C LEU A 56 5.15 3.43 11.22
N ALA A 57 4.96 3.57 12.54
CA ALA A 57 4.59 4.83 13.16
C ALA A 57 5.67 5.90 12.97
N GLU A 58 6.93 5.58 13.25
CA GLU A 58 8.08 6.45 13.02
C GLU A 58 8.19 6.86 11.56
N TRP A 59 8.07 5.90 10.64
CA TRP A 59 8.13 6.20 9.21
C TRP A 59 7.00 7.12 8.77
N ALA A 60 5.77 6.89 9.25
CA ALA A 60 4.61 7.71 8.91
C ALA A 60 4.81 9.16 9.37
N ILE A 61 5.30 9.37 10.59
CA ILE A 61 5.64 10.70 11.13
C ILE A 61 6.71 11.38 10.27
N GLN A 62 7.80 10.68 9.95
CA GLN A 62 8.90 11.22 9.15
C GLN A 62 8.48 11.63 7.73
N ASN A 63 7.45 10.99 7.18
CA ASN A 63 6.97 11.21 5.82
C ASN A 63 5.66 12.01 5.76
N GLY A 64 5.15 12.49 6.91
CA GLY A 64 3.89 13.25 6.98
C GLY A 64 2.67 12.46 6.51
N VAL A 65 2.65 11.15 6.75
CA VAL A 65 1.55 10.26 6.36
C VAL A 65 0.58 10.10 7.52
N ASP A 66 -0.72 10.33 7.26
CA ASP A 66 -1.76 10.18 8.27
C ASP A 66 -1.88 8.72 8.71
N LEU A 67 -1.82 8.49 10.03
CA LEU A 67 -2.22 7.24 10.68
C LEU A 67 -3.63 7.41 11.24
N VAL A 68 -4.55 6.58 10.76
CA VAL A 68 -5.92 6.50 11.26
C VAL A 68 -6.12 5.16 11.97
N ALA A 69 -6.72 5.22 13.16
CA ALA A 69 -7.14 4.04 13.91
C ALA A 69 -8.46 3.50 13.33
#